data_AF-E4Y1V8-F1
#
_entry.id   AF-E4Y1V8-F1
#
_cell.length_a   1.000
_cell.length_b   1.000
_cell.length_c   1.000
_cell.angle_alpha   90.00
_cell.angle_beta   90.00
_cell.angle_gamma   90.00
#
_symmetry.space_group_name_H-M   'P 1'
#
loop_
_entity.id
_entity.type
_entity.pdbx_description
1 polymer ?
#
loop_
_entity_poly.entity_id
_entity_poly.type
_entity_poly.pdbx_seq_one_letter_code
_entity_poly.pdbx_strand_id
1 'polypeptide(L)'
;MNRSHFPQGFRRSLGSYKKLNLFGYSIGNSEEVPFDIDSQTGQLTTNRRLDFEAQENYKIEIVASPSIGPAGSGIVEINIIDKNDMKPRPSGSMTITYCVNNPSWSSNVNFTDPDYRASPKIDVRQNSRSSAWNGIELVLIESGAGWATVSIRTNDESRIAAGMKLPVTISDGKFEEVYDLTVSTCSCNGKDSIATCSAIAGSPPMKAQLAVAVIVAVAFSLVTIIIFTAWRKRRIQKQFNCELPSIENFDDDIRENIVS
;
A
#
# COMPACT_ATOMS: atom_id res chain seq x y z
N MET A 1 -70.55 -0.77 -76.34
CA MET A 1 -69.33 -0.33 -75.64
C MET A 1 -69.69 0.86 -74.77
N ASN A 2 -69.88 0.66 -73.47
CA ASN A 2 -70.22 1.71 -72.51
C ASN A 2 -69.08 1.79 -71.50
N ARG A 3 -68.25 2.83 -71.53
CA ARG A 3 -67.20 3.07 -70.52
C ARG A 3 -67.78 3.96 -69.43
N SER A 4 -68.07 3.37 -68.27
CA SER A 4 -68.34 4.10 -67.03
C SER A 4 -67.06 4.80 -66.56
N HIS A 5 -67.19 6.09 -66.27
CA HIS A 5 -66.15 6.93 -65.69
C HIS A 5 -66.18 6.76 -64.16
N PHE A 6 -65.10 6.24 -63.57
CA PHE A 6 -64.93 6.20 -62.11
C PHE A 6 -64.36 7.55 -61.63
N PRO A 7 -64.92 8.20 -60.60
CA PRO A 7 -64.31 9.39 -60.02
C PRO A 7 -63.04 9.00 -59.25
N GLN A 8 -61.99 9.77 -59.48
CA GLN A 8 -60.67 9.60 -58.88
C GLN A 8 -60.71 9.76 -57.36
N GLY A 9 -59.97 8.89 -56.69
CA GLY A 9 -60.02 8.67 -55.25
C GLY A 9 -59.62 9.86 -54.38
N PHE A 10 -60.27 9.91 -53.23
CA PHE A 10 -59.95 10.76 -52.09
C PHE A 10 -58.65 10.25 -51.42
N ARG A 11 -57.48 10.76 -51.83
CA ARG A 11 -56.23 10.52 -51.09
C ARG A 11 -56.22 11.41 -49.84
N ARG A 12 -56.64 10.87 -48.69
CA ARG A 12 -56.17 11.40 -47.41
C ARG A 12 -54.71 10.97 -47.27
N SER A 13 -53.79 11.93 -47.22
CA SER A 13 -52.44 11.65 -46.73
C SER A 13 -52.56 11.20 -45.28
N LEU A 14 -52.28 9.92 -45.01
CA LEU A 14 -51.97 9.47 -43.66
C LEU A 14 -50.65 10.18 -43.28
N GLY A 15 -50.76 11.24 -42.48
CA GLY A 15 -49.60 11.94 -41.95
C GLY A 15 -48.70 10.94 -41.22
N SER A 16 -47.38 11.14 -41.32
CA SER A 16 -46.39 10.37 -40.57
C SER A 16 -46.76 10.39 -39.09
N TYR A 17 -47.31 9.29 -38.59
CA TYR A 17 -47.43 9.09 -37.15
C TYR A 17 -46.02 9.01 -36.59
N LYS A 18 -45.58 10.11 -35.95
CA LYS A 18 -44.41 10.10 -35.08
C LYS A 18 -44.64 8.96 -34.09
N LYS A 19 -43.77 7.95 -34.08
CA LYS A 19 -43.87 6.83 -33.14
C LYS A 19 -43.88 7.43 -31.73
N LEU A 20 -45.05 7.46 -31.09
CA LEU A 20 -45.20 7.95 -29.74
C LEU A 20 -44.53 6.93 -28.82
N ASN A 21 -43.53 7.37 -28.07
CA ASN A 21 -42.95 6.54 -27.03
C ASN A 21 -43.94 6.53 -25.87
N LEU A 22 -44.66 5.42 -25.72
CA LEU A 22 -45.74 5.25 -24.74
C LEU A 22 -45.24 4.84 -23.36
N PHE A 23 -43.93 4.61 -23.22
CA PHE A 23 -43.31 4.10 -22.00
C PHE A 23 -42.22 5.06 -21.53
N GLY A 24 -42.23 5.34 -20.23
CA GLY A 24 -41.11 5.91 -19.49
C GLY A 24 -40.29 4.80 -18.85
N TYR A 25 -38.97 4.91 -18.91
CA TYR A 25 -38.04 3.97 -18.30
C TYR A 25 -37.36 4.57 -17.07
N SER A 26 -37.14 3.75 -16.04
CA SER A 26 -36.45 4.14 -14.81
C SER A 26 -35.74 2.95 -14.17
N ILE A 27 -34.78 3.23 -13.27
CA ILE A 27 -34.11 2.23 -12.45
C ILE A 27 -34.90 2.08 -11.14
N GLY A 28 -35.27 0.85 -10.80
CA GLY A 28 -36.09 0.50 -9.63
C GLY A 28 -35.30 0.07 -8.39
N ASN A 29 -33.97 -0.06 -8.48
CA ASN A 29 -33.11 -0.44 -7.36
C ASN A 29 -33.30 0.51 -6.16
N SER A 30 -33.34 -0.06 -4.95
CA SER A 30 -33.39 0.72 -3.70
C SER A 30 -32.06 1.40 -3.36
N GLU A 31 -30.95 0.83 -3.84
CA GLU A 31 -29.60 1.35 -3.67
C GLU A 31 -29.13 2.03 -4.95
N GLU A 32 -28.26 3.04 -4.80
CA GLU A 32 -27.67 3.74 -5.93
C GLU A 32 -26.76 2.80 -6.73
N VAL A 33 -27.02 2.68 -8.02
CA VAL A 33 -26.22 1.92 -8.97
C VAL A 33 -25.43 2.86 -9.88
N PRO A 34 -24.24 2.46 -10.41
CA PRO A 34 -23.39 3.33 -11.22
C PRO A 34 -23.89 3.49 -12.67
N PHE A 35 -25.20 3.49 -12.87
CA PHE A 35 -25.84 3.52 -14.18
C PHE A 35 -27.00 4.50 -14.20
N ASP A 36 -27.16 5.17 -15.32
CA ASP A 36 -28.32 6.01 -15.65
C ASP A 36 -29.09 5.36 -16.80
N ILE A 37 -30.41 5.62 -16.84
CA ILE A 37 -31.26 5.21 -17.95
C ILE A 37 -31.93 6.43 -18.58
N ASP A 38 -31.85 6.52 -19.91
CA ASP A 38 -32.63 7.51 -20.65
C ASP A 38 -34.12 7.14 -20.57
N SER A 39 -34.91 8.03 -19.99
CA SER A 39 -36.31 7.74 -19.66
C SER A 39 -37.21 7.57 -20.88
N GLN A 40 -36.78 8.00 -22.07
CA GLN A 40 -37.56 7.84 -23.30
C GLN A 40 -37.12 6.59 -24.05
N THR A 41 -35.83 6.40 -24.26
CA THR A 41 -35.28 5.35 -25.12
C THR A 41 -35.01 4.04 -24.37
N GLY A 42 -34.90 4.10 -23.04
CA GLY A 42 -34.46 2.97 -22.22
C GLY A 42 -32.96 2.68 -22.35
N GLN A 43 -32.19 3.58 -22.99
CA GLN A 43 -30.74 3.39 -23.12
C GLN A 43 -30.06 3.51 -21.77
N LEU A 44 -29.38 2.44 -21.36
CA LEU A 44 -28.56 2.43 -20.15
C LEU A 44 -27.15 2.95 -20.45
N THR A 45 -26.63 3.78 -19.54
CA THR A 45 -25.27 4.33 -19.61
C THR A 45 -24.60 4.27 -18.24
N THR A 46 -23.28 4.24 -18.18
CA THR A 46 -22.53 4.34 -16.92
C THR A 46 -22.44 5.81 -16.48
N ASN A 47 -22.72 6.11 -15.22
CA ASN A 47 -22.61 7.48 -14.68
C ASN A 47 -21.30 7.74 -13.91
N ARG A 48 -20.55 6.67 -13.60
CA ARG A 48 -19.20 6.72 -13.01
C ARG A 48 -18.34 5.57 -13.52
N ARG A 49 -17.05 5.60 -13.18
CA ARG A 49 -16.12 4.51 -13.51
C ARG A 49 -16.53 3.24 -12.78
N LEU A 50 -16.43 2.12 -13.50
CA LEU A 50 -16.64 0.78 -12.97
C LEU A 50 -15.28 0.18 -12.64
N ASP A 51 -15.25 -0.61 -11.58
CA ASP A 51 -14.05 -1.21 -10.99
C ASP A 51 -14.39 -2.68 -10.69
N PHE A 52 -13.68 -3.60 -11.32
CA PHE A 52 -13.98 -5.04 -11.24
C PHE A 52 -13.69 -5.55 -9.83
N GLU A 53 -12.58 -5.11 -9.25
CA GLU A 53 -12.10 -5.44 -7.91
C GLU A 53 -13.05 -4.93 -6.84
N ALA A 54 -13.77 -3.84 -7.11
CA ALA A 54 -14.83 -3.34 -6.24
C ALA A 54 -16.13 -4.14 -6.38
N GLN A 55 -16.57 -4.43 -7.61
CA GLN A 55 -17.81 -5.16 -7.86
C GLN A 55 -17.84 -5.80 -9.26
N GLU A 56 -17.78 -7.13 -9.31
CA GLU A 56 -17.74 -7.90 -10.56
C GLU A 56 -19.06 -7.88 -11.36
N ASN A 57 -20.20 -7.65 -10.71
CA ASN A 57 -21.51 -7.64 -11.37
C ASN A 57 -22.54 -6.74 -10.68
N TYR A 58 -23.52 -6.28 -11.46
CA TYR A 58 -24.66 -5.50 -11.01
C TYR A 58 -25.96 -6.14 -11.48
N LYS A 59 -26.98 -6.13 -10.61
CA LYS A 59 -28.36 -6.48 -10.97
C LYS A 59 -29.21 -5.24 -10.91
N ILE A 60 -29.67 -4.78 -12.06
CA ILE A 60 -30.44 -3.54 -12.18
C ILE A 60 -31.88 -3.89 -12.48
N GLU A 61 -32.79 -3.45 -11.63
CA GLU A 61 -34.21 -3.50 -11.94
C GLU A 61 -34.57 -2.34 -12.85
N ILE A 62 -35.09 -2.63 -14.04
CA ILE A 62 -35.61 -1.64 -14.97
C ILE A 62 -37.14 -1.66 -14.89
N VAL A 63 -37.72 -0.50 -14.65
CA VAL A 63 -39.16 -0.30 -14.61
C VAL A 63 -39.59 0.43 -15.88
N ALA A 64 -40.51 -0.17 -16.62
CA ALA A 64 -41.18 0.43 -17.77
C ALA A 64 -42.61 0.84 -17.39
N SER A 65 -42.85 2.13 -17.29
CA SER A 65 -44.14 2.71 -16.91
C SER A 65 -44.85 3.26 -18.15
N PRO A 66 -45.99 2.69 -18.55
CA PRO A 66 -46.79 3.29 -19.61
C PRO A 66 -47.43 4.60 -19.14
N SER A 67 -47.88 5.44 -20.08
CA SER A 67 -48.66 6.64 -19.75
C SER A 67 -50.01 6.33 -19.08
N ILE A 68 -50.58 5.15 -19.33
CA ILE A 68 -51.83 4.65 -18.75
C ILE A 68 -51.68 3.15 -18.51
N GLY A 69 -52.03 2.68 -17.31
CA GLY A 69 -52.00 1.26 -16.94
C GLY A 69 -50.86 0.89 -15.97
N PRO A 70 -50.71 -0.40 -15.65
CA PRO A 70 -49.69 -0.87 -14.71
C PRO A 70 -48.30 -0.83 -15.32
N ALA A 71 -47.29 -0.52 -14.50
CA ALA A 71 -45.89 -0.66 -14.87
C ALA A 71 -45.46 -2.13 -14.88
N GLY A 72 -44.50 -2.46 -15.74
CA GLY A 72 -43.79 -3.73 -15.70
C GLY A 72 -42.34 -3.51 -15.26
N SER A 73 -41.71 -4.53 -14.67
CA SER A 73 -40.28 -4.50 -14.36
C SER A 73 -39.56 -5.77 -14.81
N GLY A 74 -38.25 -5.65 -14.98
CA GLY A 74 -37.36 -6.76 -15.31
C GLY A 74 -35.95 -6.51 -14.79
N ILE A 75 -35.20 -7.58 -14.58
CA ILE A 75 -33.82 -7.50 -14.07
C ILE A 75 -32.84 -7.60 -15.24
N VAL A 76 -31.90 -6.67 -15.30
CA VAL A 76 -30.73 -6.69 -16.18
C VAL A 76 -29.50 -7.00 -15.34
N GLU A 77 -28.81 -8.08 -15.68
CA GLU A 77 -27.53 -8.44 -15.06
C GLU A 77 -26.38 -7.92 -15.93
N ILE A 78 -25.49 -7.13 -15.33
CA ILE A 78 -24.34 -6.52 -15.99
C ILE A 78 -23.08 -7.09 -15.35
N ASN A 79 -22.30 -7.80 -16.15
CA ASN A 79 -21.00 -8.31 -15.75
C ASN A 79 -19.91 -7.32 -16.13
N ILE A 80 -19.06 -6.97 -15.18
CA ILE A 80 -17.90 -6.12 -15.41
C ILE A 80 -16.78 -6.97 -15.99
N ILE A 81 -16.12 -6.45 -17.02
CA ILE A 81 -14.96 -7.11 -17.63
C ILE A 81 -13.73 -6.63 -16.86
N ASP A 82 -13.07 -7.59 -16.20
CA ASP A 82 -11.78 -7.41 -15.54
C ASP A 82 -10.73 -6.87 -16.54
N LYS A 83 -9.97 -5.88 -16.09
CA LYS A 83 -8.82 -5.33 -16.79
C LYS A 83 -7.63 -5.42 -15.87
N ASN A 84 -6.52 -5.95 -16.39
CA ASN A 84 -5.25 -5.94 -15.69
C ASN A 84 -4.80 -4.47 -15.49
N ASP A 85 -5.05 -3.88 -14.32
CA ASP A 85 -4.70 -2.53 -13.92
C ASP A 85 -4.20 -2.39 -12.46
N MET A 86 -4.22 -3.46 -11.68
CA MET A 86 -3.50 -3.66 -10.43
C MET A 86 -2.16 -4.36 -10.67
N LYS A 87 -1.31 -4.37 -9.65
CA LYS A 87 -0.01 -5.05 -9.69
C LYS A 87 -0.02 -6.28 -8.79
N PRO A 88 0.77 -7.32 -9.11
CA PRO A 88 0.95 -8.46 -8.22
C PRO A 88 1.51 -8.05 -6.87
N ARG A 89 1.01 -8.66 -5.80
CA ARG A 89 1.40 -8.36 -4.43
C ARG A 89 1.46 -9.60 -3.53
N PRO A 90 2.20 -9.54 -2.40
CA PRO A 90 2.23 -10.63 -1.43
C PRO A 90 0.89 -10.78 -0.71
N SER A 91 0.46 -12.02 -0.56
CA SER A 91 -0.73 -12.43 0.20
C SER A 91 -0.28 -12.95 1.56
N GLY A 92 -0.02 -12.02 2.49
CA GLY A 92 0.40 -12.34 3.86
C GLY A 92 1.87 -11.99 4.15
N SER A 93 2.52 -12.83 4.97
CA SER A 93 3.90 -12.59 5.41
C SER A 93 4.90 -12.83 4.28
N MET A 94 5.84 -11.90 4.12
CA MET A 94 7.00 -12.07 3.22
C MET A 94 8.17 -12.79 3.91
N THR A 95 7.91 -13.43 5.05
CA THR A 95 8.93 -14.17 5.79
C THR A 95 8.90 -15.64 5.41
N ILE A 96 10.01 -16.14 4.87
CA ILE A 96 10.22 -17.58 4.72
C ILE A 96 10.86 -18.11 5.99
N THR A 97 10.21 -19.08 6.62
CA THR A 97 10.80 -19.84 7.72
C THR A 97 11.60 -21.00 7.15
N TYR A 98 12.91 -20.99 7.33
CA TYR A 98 13.81 -22.08 6.98
C TYR A 98 14.05 -22.97 8.19
N CYS A 99 13.85 -24.28 8.02
CA CYS A 99 14.03 -25.24 9.10
C CYS A 99 15.45 -25.77 9.17
N VAL A 100 16.22 -25.35 10.17
CA VAL A 100 17.66 -25.66 10.26
C VAL A 100 17.96 -27.13 10.55
N ASN A 101 17.04 -27.85 11.21
CA ASN A 101 17.18 -29.28 11.51
C ASN A 101 16.38 -30.17 10.54
N ASN A 102 15.70 -29.58 9.55
CA ASN A 102 15.08 -30.27 8.43
C ASN A 102 15.25 -29.44 7.14
N PRO A 103 16.46 -29.45 6.54
CA PRO A 103 16.87 -28.58 5.44
C PRO A 103 16.02 -28.72 4.15
N SER A 104 15.30 -29.82 4.04
CA SER A 104 14.37 -30.11 2.94
C SER A 104 13.06 -29.33 3.02
N TRP A 105 12.84 -28.56 4.09
CA TRP A 105 11.60 -27.81 4.31
C TRP A 105 11.86 -26.33 4.58
N SER A 106 11.10 -25.49 3.91
CA SER A 106 10.92 -24.09 4.22
C SER A 106 9.44 -23.72 4.06
N SER A 107 8.97 -22.70 4.79
CA SER A 107 7.60 -22.26 4.69
C SER A 107 7.32 -21.58 3.35
N ASN A 108 6.05 -21.60 2.95
CA ASN A 108 5.60 -20.97 1.74
C ASN A 108 5.36 -19.46 1.91
N VAL A 109 5.55 -18.70 0.83
CA VAL A 109 5.09 -17.33 0.67
C VAL A 109 4.15 -17.27 -0.53
N ASN A 110 3.02 -16.60 -0.35
CA ASN A 110 1.97 -16.52 -1.36
C ASN A 110 1.99 -15.13 -1.99
N PHE A 111 1.71 -15.09 -3.29
CA PHE A 111 1.48 -13.88 -4.05
C PHE A 111 0.13 -13.96 -4.74
N THR A 112 -0.49 -12.81 -4.94
CA THR A 112 -1.78 -12.67 -5.58
C THR A 112 -1.83 -11.41 -6.43
N ASP A 113 -2.61 -11.47 -7.48
CA ASP A 113 -2.99 -10.34 -8.30
C ASP A 113 -4.52 -10.22 -8.22
N PRO A 114 -5.07 -9.06 -7.82
CA PRO A 114 -6.51 -8.84 -7.79
C PRO A 114 -7.19 -9.05 -9.15
N ASP A 115 -6.48 -8.85 -10.26
CA ASP A 115 -7.02 -8.89 -11.62
C ASP A 115 -6.99 -10.34 -12.14
N TYR A 116 -7.45 -11.30 -11.33
CA TYR A 116 -7.21 -12.73 -11.55
C TYR A 116 -7.84 -13.27 -12.85
N ARG A 117 -8.84 -12.59 -13.43
CA ARG A 117 -9.43 -12.99 -14.72
C ARG A 117 -8.69 -12.38 -15.90
N ALA A 118 -8.06 -11.22 -15.71
CA ALA A 118 -7.23 -10.55 -16.71
C ALA A 118 -5.72 -10.93 -16.62
N SER A 119 -5.29 -11.54 -15.51
CA SER A 119 -3.92 -11.96 -15.21
C SER A 119 -3.85 -13.49 -15.02
N PRO A 120 -4.00 -14.28 -16.10
CA PRO A 120 -4.15 -15.73 -16.01
C PRO A 120 -2.90 -16.47 -15.51
N LYS A 121 -1.74 -15.79 -15.44
CA LYS A 121 -0.52 -16.35 -14.87
C LYS A 121 0.32 -15.27 -14.18
N ILE A 122 0.65 -15.51 -12.92
CA ILE A 122 1.71 -14.79 -12.21
C ILE A 122 3.02 -15.58 -12.36
N ASP A 123 4.06 -14.90 -12.81
CA ASP A 123 5.43 -15.38 -12.89
C ASP A 123 6.25 -14.82 -11.73
N VAL A 124 6.89 -15.70 -10.96
CA VAL A 124 7.78 -15.32 -9.84
C VAL A 124 9.18 -15.81 -10.15
N ARG A 125 10.13 -14.88 -10.23
CA ARG A 125 11.52 -15.15 -10.59
C ARG A 125 12.46 -14.67 -9.49
N GLN A 126 13.49 -15.47 -9.21
CA GLN A 126 14.61 -14.97 -8.43
C GLN A 126 15.36 -13.89 -9.21
N ASN A 127 15.79 -12.81 -8.54
CA ASN A 127 16.67 -11.83 -9.16
C ASN A 127 18.09 -12.41 -9.25
N SER A 128 18.39 -13.12 -10.34
CA SER A 128 19.65 -13.85 -10.52
C SER A 128 20.91 -12.97 -10.53
N ARG A 129 20.78 -11.65 -10.65
CA ARG A 129 21.90 -10.71 -10.53
C ARG A 129 22.28 -10.44 -9.07
N SER A 130 21.40 -10.72 -8.12
CA SER A 130 21.67 -10.53 -6.70
C SER A 130 22.52 -11.69 -6.16
N SER A 131 23.65 -11.34 -5.54
CA SER A 131 24.51 -12.31 -4.85
C SER A 131 23.83 -12.95 -3.63
N ALA A 132 22.68 -12.43 -3.18
CA ALA A 132 21.90 -13.04 -2.11
C ALA A 132 21.38 -14.44 -2.47
N TRP A 133 21.26 -14.75 -3.76
CA TRP A 133 20.86 -16.06 -4.26
C TRP A 133 22.04 -17.04 -4.44
N ASN A 134 23.26 -16.70 -4.00
CA ASN A 134 24.40 -17.60 -4.14
C ASN A 134 24.22 -18.88 -3.29
N GLY A 135 24.00 -20.01 -3.95
CA GLY A 135 23.71 -21.30 -3.31
C GLY A 135 22.27 -21.47 -2.83
N ILE A 136 21.37 -20.51 -3.14
CA ILE A 136 19.95 -20.56 -2.75
C ILE A 136 19.12 -20.50 -4.03
N GLU A 137 18.09 -21.33 -4.09
CA GLU A 137 17.19 -21.38 -5.24
C GLU A 137 15.75 -21.08 -4.80
N LEU A 138 15.09 -20.24 -5.58
CA LEU A 138 13.66 -20.05 -5.49
C LEU A 138 12.95 -21.29 -6.06
N VAL A 139 11.94 -21.78 -5.33
CA VAL A 139 11.13 -22.91 -5.74
C VAL A 139 9.70 -22.43 -5.95
N LEU A 140 9.17 -22.61 -7.16
CA LEU A 140 7.74 -22.47 -7.41
C LEU A 140 7.03 -23.75 -6.95
N ILE A 141 6.19 -23.63 -5.92
CA ILE A 141 5.43 -24.76 -5.37
C ILE A 141 4.18 -25.01 -6.20
N GLU A 142 3.41 -23.96 -6.44
CA GLU A 142 2.16 -24.02 -7.19
C GLU A 142 1.82 -22.63 -7.75
N SER A 143 1.02 -22.59 -8.81
CA SER A 143 0.55 -21.32 -9.40
C SER A 143 -0.78 -21.51 -10.11
N GLY A 144 -1.60 -20.45 -10.12
CA GLY A 144 -2.85 -20.40 -10.88
C GLY A 144 -3.14 -18.98 -11.39
N ALA A 145 -4.39 -18.75 -11.79
CA ALA A 145 -4.86 -17.45 -12.24
C ALA A 145 -4.86 -16.45 -11.08
N GLY A 146 -4.08 -15.37 -11.19
CA GLY A 146 -3.95 -14.36 -10.15
C GLY A 146 -3.30 -14.82 -8.84
N TRP A 147 -2.57 -15.95 -8.80
CA TRP A 147 -1.81 -16.33 -7.60
C TRP A 147 -0.62 -17.26 -7.88
N ALA A 148 0.37 -17.22 -6.98
CA ALA A 148 1.52 -18.12 -6.98
C ALA A 148 2.04 -18.37 -5.56
N THR A 149 2.55 -19.57 -5.31
CA THR A 149 3.13 -19.98 -4.02
C THR A 149 4.56 -20.38 -4.24
N VAL A 150 5.48 -19.79 -3.47
CA VAL A 150 6.91 -20.08 -3.57
C VAL A 150 7.51 -20.47 -2.22
N SER A 151 8.64 -21.16 -2.28
CA SER A 151 9.51 -21.41 -1.15
C SER A 151 10.98 -21.26 -1.58
N ILE A 152 11.92 -21.59 -0.71
CA ILE A 152 13.34 -21.65 -1.07
C ILE A 152 13.92 -23.02 -0.74
N ARG A 153 14.97 -23.37 -1.47
CA ARG A 153 15.84 -24.50 -1.15
C ARG A 153 17.29 -24.09 -1.22
N THR A 154 18.14 -24.79 -0.49
CA THR A 154 19.60 -24.66 -0.58
C THR A 154 20.22 -26.05 -0.45
N ASN A 155 21.39 -26.23 -1.06
CA ASN A 155 22.26 -27.38 -0.82
C ASN A 155 23.44 -27.04 0.11
N ASP A 156 23.60 -25.77 0.47
CA ASP A 156 24.61 -25.25 1.40
C ASP A 156 23.91 -24.40 2.48
N GLU A 157 23.55 -25.06 3.59
CA GLU A 157 22.88 -24.44 4.74
C GLU A 157 23.67 -23.29 5.35
N SER A 158 25.00 -23.27 5.18
CA SER A 158 25.85 -22.19 5.71
C SER A 158 25.58 -20.83 5.06
N ARG A 159 24.87 -20.82 3.92
CA ARG A 159 24.46 -19.61 3.20
C ARG A 159 23.16 -19.02 3.72
N ILE A 160 22.41 -19.76 4.52
CA ILE A 160 21.14 -19.31 5.08
C ILE A 160 21.40 -18.58 6.40
N ALA A 161 20.94 -17.34 6.49
CA ALA A 161 21.06 -16.53 7.68
C ALA A 161 19.72 -15.85 8.04
N ALA A 162 19.41 -15.81 9.34
CA ALA A 162 18.25 -15.07 9.84
C ALA A 162 18.33 -13.59 9.44
N GLY A 163 17.23 -13.04 8.94
CA GLY A 163 17.11 -11.67 8.48
C GLY A 163 17.68 -11.40 7.09
N MET A 164 18.26 -12.40 6.40
CA MET A 164 18.71 -12.19 5.02
C MET A 164 17.52 -11.89 4.11
N LYS A 165 17.76 -11.06 3.09
CA LYS A 165 16.76 -10.64 2.12
C LYS A 165 17.06 -11.23 0.76
N LEU A 166 16.08 -11.94 0.22
CA LEU A 166 16.13 -12.60 -1.08
C LEU A 166 15.20 -11.85 -2.05
N PRO A 167 15.75 -11.00 -2.94
CA PRO A 167 14.94 -10.21 -3.86
C PRO A 167 14.32 -11.12 -4.94
N VAL A 168 13.00 -11.14 -5.01
CA VAL A 168 12.21 -11.80 -6.05
C VAL A 168 11.52 -10.75 -6.92
N THR A 169 11.38 -11.08 -8.19
CA THR A 169 10.64 -10.29 -9.16
C THR A 169 9.36 -11.02 -9.52
N ILE A 170 8.24 -10.30 -9.51
CA ILE A 170 6.90 -10.84 -9.76
C ILE A 170 6.30 -10.10 -10.92
N SER A 171 5.73 -10.82 -11.88
CA SER A 171 5.08 -10.23 -13.02
C SER A 171 3.83 -11.00 -13.42
N ASP A 172 2.80 -10.27 -13.83
CA ASP A 172 1.59 -10.79 -14.48
C ASP A 172 1.65 -10.67 -16.02
N GLY A 173 2.79 -10.23 -16.56
CA GLY A 173 3.02 -9.95 -17.97
C GLY A 173 2.83 -8.49 -18.40
N LYS A 174 2.14 -7.67 -17.61
CA LYS A 174 1.98 -6.22 -17.84
C LYS A 174 2.75 -5.38 -16.82
N PHE A 175 2.62 -5.74 -15.55
CA PHE A 175 3.31 -5.13 -14.43
C PHE A 175 4.41 -6.06 -13.92
N GLU A 176 5.45 -5.45 -13.36
CA GLU A 176 6.57 -6.16 -12.75
C GLU A 176 6.99 -5.42 -11.48
N GLU A 177 7.08 -6.14 -10.37
CA GLU A 177 7.42 -5.59 -9.04
C GLU A 177 8.49 -6.44 -8.37
N VAL A 178 9.31 -5.81 -7.53
CA VAL A 178 10.39 -6.47 -6.79
C VAL A 178 10.07 -6.46 -5.30
N TYR A 179 10.12 -7.63 -4.67
CA TYR A 179 9.90 -7.82 -3.25
C TYR A 179 11.09 -8.51 -2.59
N ASP A 180 11.38 -8.17 -1.34
CA ASP A 180 12.41 -8.82 -0.54
C ASP A 180 11.78 -9.90 0.35
N LEU A 181 12.03 -11.17 0.05
CA LEU A 181 11.69 -12.27 0.95
C LEU A 181 12.67 -12.27 2.14
N THR A 182 12.17 -12.20 3.36
CA THR A 182 12.99 -12.21 4.57
C THR A 182 13.09 -13.63 5.10
N VAL A 183 14.31 -14.13 5.35
CA VAL A 183 14.46 -15.49 5.90
C VAL A 183 14.45 -15.44 7.43
N SER A 184 13.65 -16.29 8.06
CA SER A 184 13.73 -16.62 9.49
C SER A 184 14.28 -18.03 9.64
N THR A 185 15.33 -18.23 10.41
CA THR A 185 15.87 -19.57 10.68
C THR A 185 15.28 -20.09 11.97
N CYS A 186 14.66 -21.28 11.92
CA CYS A 186 14.05 -21.89 13.09
C CYS A 186 14.41 -23.37 13.20
N SER A 187 14.44 -23.89 14.42
CA SER A 187 14.39 -25.32 14.69
C SER A 187 12.93 -25.79 14.63
N CYS A 188 12.67 -26.99 14.12
CA CYS A 188 11.32 -27.54 13.98
C CYS A 188 11.17 -28.90 14.67
N ASN A 189 9.99 -29.16 15.22
CA ASN A 189 9.65 -30.40 15.93
C ASN A 189 8.84 -31.36 15.03
N GLY A 190 9.27 -31.55 13.78
CA GLY A 190 8.56 -32.33 12.76
C GLY A 190 8.43 -31.56 11.44
N LYS A 191 7.59 -32.05 10.51
CA LYS A 191 7.43 -31.43 9.19
C LYS A 191 6.80 -30.04 9.22
N ASP A 192 5.97 -29.71 10.23
CA ASP A 192 5.16 -28.48 10.20
C ASP A 192 5.06 -27.74 11.55
N SER A 193 5.93 -28.05 12.53
CA SER A 193 5.89 -27.41 13.85
C SER A 193 7.17 -26.64 14.15
N ILE A 194 7.06 -25.32 14.28
CA ILE A 194 8.18 -24.43 14.59
C ILE A 194 8.43 -24.48 16.10
N ALA A 195 9.66 -24.78 16.51
CA ALA A 195 10.06 -24.88 17.92
C ALA A 195 10.62 -23.55 18.44
N THR A 196 11.74 -23.10 17.88
CA THR A 196 12.45 -21.88 18.28
C THR A 196 13.02 -21.19 17.05
N CYS A 197 12.83 -19.88 16.95
CA CYS A 197 13.34 -19.07 15.85
C CYS A 197 14.45 -18.15 16.33
N SER A 198 15.47 -17.96 15.50
CA SER A 198 16.44 -16.89 15.70
C SER A 198 15.70 -15.56 15.61
N ALA A 199 15.90 -14.68 16.60
CA ALA A 199 15.34 -13.34 16.53
C ALA A 199 15.90 -12.64 15.28
N ILE A 200 15.01 -12.24 14.37
CA ILE A 200 15.37 -11.31 13.30
C ILE A 200 15.80 -10.05 14.04
N ALA A 201 17.08 -9.68 13.95
CA ALA A 201 17.56 -8.40 14.46
C ALA A 201 16.87 -7.30 13.64
N GLY A 202 15.64 -6.96 14.02
CA GLY A 202 14.92 -5.85 13.46
C GLY A 202 15.79 -4.64 13.66
N SER A 203 16.26 -4.03 12.57
CA SER A 203 16.72 -2.66 12.63
C SER A 203 15.65 -1.87 13.38
N PRO A 204 15.98 -1.12 14.44
CA PRO A 204 14.99 -0.34 15.15
C PRO A 204 14.25 0.53 14.13
N PRO A 205 12.92 0.74 14.28
CA PRO A 205 12.15 1.53 13.34
C PRO A 205 12.86 2.86 13.12
N MET A 206 13.00 3.33 11.87
CA MET A 206 13.74 4.56 11.51
C MET A 206 13.41 5.77 12.39
N LYS A 207 12.23 5.79 13.02
CA LYS A 207 11.79 6.79 14.00
C LYS A 207 12.66 6.84 15.28
N ALA A 208 13.25 5.73 15.71
CA ALA A 208 14.07 5.67 16.93
C ALA A 208 15.49 6.22 16.72
N GLN A 209 16.07 6.08 15.51
CA GLN A 209 17.40 6.63 15.21
C GLN A 209 17.41 8.17 15.17
N LEU A 210 16.33 8.78 14.67
CA LEU A 210 16.21 10.24 14.64
C LEU A 210 16.11 10.85 16.04
N ALA A 211 15.36 10.21 16.94
CA ALA A 211 15.18 10.69 18.31
C ALA A 211 16.50 10.70 19.10
N VAL A 212 17.32 9.65 18.98
CA VAL A 212 18.62 9.56 19.66
C VAL A 212 19.58 10.64 19.14
N ALA A 213 19.63 10.86 17.82
CA ALA A 213 20.49 11.89 17.23
C ALA A 213 20.13 13.31 17.71
N VAL A 214 18.83 13.63 17.80
CA VAL A 214 18.35 14.92 18.31
C VAL A 214 18.74 15.13 19.77
N ILE A 215 18.59 14.10 20.62
CA ILE A 215 18.95 14.19 22.04
C ILE A 215 20.45 14.48 22.22
N VAL A 216 21.31 13.80 21.45
CA VAL A 216 22.76 14.01 21.49
C VAL A 216 23.12 15.42 21.03
N ALA A 217 22.49 15.92 19.96
CA ALA A 217 22.72 17.28 19.45
C ALA A 217 22.29 18.35 20.46
N VAL A 218 21.13 18.18 21.11
CA VAL A 218 20.66 19.09 22.16
C VAL A 218 21.61 19.08 23.35
N ALA A 219 22.04 17.90 23.83
CA ALA A 219 22.99 17.80 24.93
C ALA A 219 24.33 18.50 24.61
N PHE A 220 24.87 18.30 23.41
CA PHE A 220 26.10 18.97 22.98
C PHE A 220 25.92 20.49 22.93
N SER A 221 24.81 20.98 22.38
CA SER A 221 24.51 22.41 22.33
C SER A 221 24.43 23.03 23.74
N LEU A 222 23.77 22.37 24.69
CA LEU A 222 23.68 22.84 26.08
C LEU A 222 25.06 22.90 26.75
N VAL A 223 25.92 21.91 26.53
CA VAL A 223 27.29 21.91 27.06
C VAL A 223 28.08 23.10 26.50
N THR A 224 28.00 23.37 25.20
CA THR A 224 28.69 24.53 24.60
C THR A 224 28.20 25.86 25.15
N ILE A 225 26.88 26.00 25.41
CA ILE A 225 26.29 27.20 26.02
C ILE A 225 26.76 27.36 27.47
N ILE A 226 26.83 26.27 28.24
CA ILE A 226 27.34 26.30 29.63
C ILE A 226 28.81 26.72 29.65
N ILE A 227 29.64 26.16 28.77
CA ILE A 227 31.05 26.53 28.65
C ILE A 227 31.17 28.01 28.25
N PHE A 228 30.38 28.47 27.28
CA PHE A 228 30.40 29.85 26.81
C PHE A 228 29.95 30.84 27.89
N THR A 229 28.87 30.53 28.62
CA THR A 229 28.38 31.38 29.72
C THR A 229 29.37 31.40 30.89
N ALA A 230 29.98 30.27 31.24
CA ALA A 230 31.05 30.22 32.25
C ALA A 230 32.28 31.02 31.82
N TRP A 231 32.67 30.93 30.54
CA TRP A 231 33.78 31.69 29.99
C TRP A 231 33.49 33.19 29.93
N ARG A 232 32.27 33.58 29.54
CA ARG A 232 31.80 34.98 29.55
C ARG A 232 31.78 35.55 30.96
N LYS A 233 31.29 34.78 31.94
CA LYS A 233 31.29 35.18 33.36
C LYS A 233 32.72 35.40 33.87
N ARG A 234 33.66 34.51 33.54
CA ARG A 234 35.09 34.68 33.87
C ARG A 234 35.72 35.91 33.20
N ARG A 235 35.35 36.22 31.95
CA ARG A 235 35.83 37.45 31.27
C ARG A 235 35.32 38.72 31.94
N ILE A 236 34.03 38.79 32.29
CA ILE A 236 33.43 39.97 32.93
C ILE A 236 34.00 40.18 34.34
N GLN A 237 34.24 39.09 35.09
CA GLN A 237 34.85 39.16 36.42
C GLN A 237 36.31 39.67 36.37
N LYS A 238 37.06 39.36 35.29
CA LYS A 238 38.37 39.95 35.04
C LYS A 238 38.31 41.45 34.72
N GLN A 239 37.19 41.96 34.22
CA GLN A 239 37.03 43.37 33.86
C GLN A 239 36.63 44.25 35.06
N PHE A 240 35.92 43.72 36.05
CA PHE A 240 35.54 44.43 37.28
C PHE A 240 36.69 44.56 38.31
N ASN A 241 37.78 43.81 38.17
CA ASN A 241 38.90 43.82 39.13
C ASN A 241 39.99 44.87 38.81
N CYS A 242 39.76 45.77 37.85
CA CYS A 242 40.75 46.75 37.41
C CYS A 242 40.38 48.22 37.68
N GLU A 243 39.48 48.51 38.63
CA GLU A 243 39.15 49.89 38.98
C GLU A 243 38.92 50.06 40.49
N LEU A 244 40.01 50.22 41.25
CA LEU A 244 40.22 51.30 42.23
C LEU A 244 41.63 51.20 42.87
N PRO A 245 42.31 52.33 43.10
CA PRO A 245 43.75 52.39 43.39
C PRO A 245 44.07 52.15 44.87
N SER A 246 45.34 51.81 45.11
CA SER A 246 45.99 51.67 46.41
C SER A 246 45.83 52.93 47.27
N ILE A 247 45.19 52.79 48.44
CA ILE A 247 45.29 53.78 49.51
C ILE A 247 46.39 53.31 50.46
N GLU A 248 47.53 53.93 50.23
CA GLU A 248 48.64 54.14 51.16
C GLU A 248 48.15 54.93 52.39
N ASN A 249 48.51 54.47 53.59
CA ASN A 249 48.80 55.28 54.80
C ASN A 249 49.41 54.32 55.84
N PHE A 250 50.70 54.47 56.14
CA PHE A 250 51.22 55.30 57.24
C PHE A 250 50.70 54.77 58.58
N ASP A 251 51.51 53.90 59.20
CA ASP A 251 52.42 54.29 60.29
C ASP A 251 51.62 54.63 61.55
N ASP A 252 51.73 53.81 62.58
CA ASP A 252 52.81 54.01 63.53
C ASP A 252 52.75 52.98 64.64
N ASP A 253 53.94 52.61 65.08
CA ASP A 253 54.34 52.37 66.46
C ASP A 253 53.24 52.16 67.50
N ILE A 254 53.39 51.12 68.34
CA ILE A 254 53.55 51.28 69.79
C ILE A 254 53.56 49.91 70.52
N ARG A 255 54.69 49.67 71.19
CA ARG A 255 54.90 48.88 72.44
C ARG A 255 54.93 47.35 72.36
N GLU A 256 56.14 46.81 72.36
CA GLU A 256 56.50 45.75 73.31
C GLU A 256 57.43 46.32 74.39
N ASN A 257 56.93 46.46 75.62
CA ASN A 257 57.75 46.45 76.83
C ASN A 257 56.89 46.09 78.05
N ILE A 258 57.51 45.31 78.97
CA ILE A 258 57.17 45.01 80.38
C ILE A 258 56.25 43.81 80.66
N VAL A 259 56.46 42.91 81.64
CA VAL A 259 57.57 42.40 82.50
C VAL A 259 56.95 41.22 83.30
N SER A 260 57.67 40.11 83.51
CA SER A 260 57.95 39.50 84.84
C SER A 260 58.86 38.28 84.71
#